data_AF-A0AB36DN16-F1
#
_entry.id   AF-A0AB36DN16-F1
#
_cell.length_a   1.000
_cell.length_b   1.000
_cell.length_c   1.000
_cell.angle_alpha   90.00
_cell.angle_beta   90.00
_cell.angle_gamma   90.00
#
_symmetry.space_group_name_H-M   'P 1'
#
loop_
_entity.id
_entity.type
_entity.pdbx_description
1 polymer ?
#
loop_
_entity_poly.entity_id
_entity_poly.type
_entity_poly.pdbx_seq_one_letter_code
_entity_poly.pdbx_strand_id
1 'polypeptide(L)'
;MLIASNFIPVIAPLGVDVNSDTYNINADLVASRVAKFLGAERLLLLTNIKGVLDKQGHVLTHLLAKEIDHLIADRTILGGMFPRLKAQLEAIKSGLHSVPIVDGRVLHACLLEILTKESVGTQILCDKSKSHAIIIPSFTMMGYYLRFDLANHRHDLPM
;
A
#
# COMPACT_ATOMS: atom_id res chain seq x y z
N MET A 1 16.15 -3.71 -12.47
CA MET A 1 16.49 -3.64 -13.91
C MET A 1 15.28 -3.49 -14.86
N LEU A 2 14.03 -3.32 -14.40
CA LEU A 2 12.91 -2.83 -15.24
C LEU A 2 12.37 -1.48 -14.73
N ILE A 3 12.20 -1.37 -13.42
CA ILE A 3 11.76 -0.14 -12.72
C ILE A 3 12.72 1.04 -12.99
N ALA A 4 14.03 0.78 -13.00
CA ALA A 4 15.06 1.79 -13.29
C ALA A 4 15.05 2.27 -14.77
N SER A 5 14.32 1.57 -15.65
CA SER A 5 14.24 1.86 -17.08
C SER A 5 12.86 2.41 -17.48
N ASN A 6 12.12 2.99 -16.54
CA ASN A 6 10.79 3.59 -16.75
C ASN A 6 9.71 2.64 -17.28
N PHE A 7 9.83 1.33 -17.03
CA PHE A 7 8.77 0.37 -17.32
C PHE A 7 7.90 0.08 -16.10
N ILE A 8 6.60 -0.13 -16.35
CA ILE A 8 5.64 -0.60 -15.35
C ILE A 8 5.52 -2.12 -15.50
N PRO A 9 6.08 -2.92 -14.57
CA PRO A 9 5.95 -4.36 -14.63
C PRO A 9 4.52 -4.79 -14.29
N VAL A 10 3.94 -5.63 -15.15
CA VAL A 10 2.65 -6.29 -14.90
C VAL A 10 2.94 -7.77 -14.65
N ILE A 11 2.62 -8.25 -13.45
CA ILE A 11 2.97 -9.59 -12.99
C ILE A 11 1.69 -10.43 -12.85
N ALA A 12 1.63 -11.55 -13.57
CA ALA A 12 0.60 -12.56 -13.33
C ALA A 12 0.96 -13.38 -12.07
N PRO A 13 0.00 -13.70 -11.19
CA PRO A 13 0.27 -14.38 -9.92
C PRO A 13 0.44 -15.91 -10.10
N LEU A 14 1.36 -16.29 -10.99
CA LEU A 14 1.73 -17.67 -11.26
C LEU A 14 3.11 -17.94 -10.65
N GLY A 15 3.26 -19.10 -10.02
CA GLY A 15 4.54 -19.61 -9.54
C GLY A 15 4.95 -20.85 -10.31
N VAL A 16 6.24 -21.14 -10.33
CA VAL A 16 6.81 -22.36 -10.90
C VAL A 16 7.71 -23.00 -9.84
N ASP A 17 7.64 -24.32 -9.69
CA ASP A 17 8.53 -25.05 -8.78
C ASP A 17 9.81 -25.56 -9.48
N VAL A 18 10.62 -26.33 -8.76
CA VAL A 18 11.87 -26.90 -9.30
C VAL A 18 11.64 -27.95 -10.39
N ASN A 19 10.44 -28.51 -10.49
CA ASN A 19 10.06 -29.50 -11.50
C ASN A 19 9.42 -28.87 -12.75
N SER A 20 9.33 -27.53 -12.79
CA SER A 20 8.62 -26.76 -13.83
C SER A 20 7.10 -26.88 -13.79
N ASP A 21 6.53 -27.33 -12.67
CA ASP A 21 5.08 -27.33 -12.47
C ASP A 21 4.59 -25.91 -12.17
N THR A 22 3.47 -25.52 -12.80
CA THR A 22 2.90 -24.18 -12.65
C THR A 22 1.78 -24.16 -11.62
N TYR A 23 1.81 -23.18 -10.72
CA TYR A 23 0.87 -23.01 -9.62
C TYR A 23 0.14 -21.68 -9.72
N ASN A 24 -1.16 -21.72 -9.46
CA ASN A 24 -1.96 -20.52 -9.26
C ASN A 24 -1.80 -20.05 -7.80
N ILE A 25 -1.22 -18.87 -7.61
CA ILE A 25 -0.95 -18.29 -6.29
C ILE A 25 -1.93 -17.15 -6.04
N ASN A 26 -2.31 -16.95 -4.77
CA ASN A 26 -3.08 -15.77 -4.40
C ASN A 26 -2.32 -14.47 -4.75
N ALA A 27 -2.98 -13.58 -5.50
CA ALA A 27 -2.37 -12.32 -5.96
C ALA A 27 -1.95 -11.39 -4.81
N ASP A 28 -2.71 -11.34 -3.71
CA ASP A 28 -2.37 -10.51 -2.54
C ASP A 28 -1.06 -11.00 -1.91
N LEU A 29 -0.84 -12.31 -1.88
CA LEU A 29 0.39 -12.91 -1.38
C LEU A 29 1.57 -12.60 -2.29
N VAL A 30 1.41 -12.76 -3.60
CA VAL A 30 2.45 -12.42 -4.59
C VAL A 30 2.82 -10.94 -4.47
N ALA A 31 1.83 -10.04 -4.47
CA ALA A 31 2.03 -8.60 -4.35
C ALA A 31 2.73 -8.23 -3.04
N SER A 32 2.32 -8.82 -1.91
CA SER A 32 2.95 -8.60 -0.61
C SER A 32 4.43 -9.04 -0.59
N ARG A 33 4.74 -10.18 -1.23
CA ARG A 33 6.11 -10.69 -1.31
C ARG A 33 6.98 -9.87 -2.24
N VAL A 34 6.45 -9.44 -3.39
CA VAL A 34 7.15 -8.52 -4.30
C VAL A 34 7.42 -7.18 -3.62
N ALA A 35 6.42 -6.60 -2.96
CA ALA A 35 6.58 -5.33 -2.24
C ALA A 35 7.64 -5.42 -1.14
N LYS A 36 7.62 -6.50 -0.34
CA LYS A 36 8.66 -6.81 0.65
C LYS A 36 10.04 -6.93 0.02
N PHE A 37 10.18 -7.70 -1.06
CA PHE A 37 11.47 -7.91 -1.72
C PHE A 37 12.04 -6.61 -2.30
N LEU A 38 11.18 -5.76 -2.86
CA LEU A 38 11.57 -4.47 -3.43
C LEU A 38 11.84 -3.39 -2.36
N GLY A 39 11.49 -3.63 -1.10
CA GLY A 39 11.52 -2.58 -0.07
C GLY A 39 10.58 -1.42 -0.40
N ALA A 40 9.39 -1.73 -0.95
CA ALA A 40 8.43 -0.72 -1.38
C ALA A 40 7.97 0.15 -0.20
N GLU A 41 7.71 1.43 -0.46
CA GLU A 41 7.19 2.35 0.56
C GLU A 41 5.74 2.02 0.93
N ARG A 42 4.91 1.71 -0.06
CA ARG A 42 3.48 1.40 0.09
C ARG A 42 3.08 0.20 -0.76
N LEU A 43 2.10 -0.56 -0.29
CA LEU A 43 1.39 -1.58 -1.07
C LEU A 43 -0.09 -1.21 -1.15
N LEU A 44 -0.54 -0.74 -2.31
CA LEU A 44 -1.94 -0.41 -2.55
C LEU A 44 -2.71 -1.67 -2.96
N LEU A 45 -3.80 -1.97 -2.26
CA LEU A 45 -4.68 -3.08 -2.57
C LEU A 45 -6.04 -2.60 -3.03
N LEU A 46 -6.40 -2.98 -4.25
CA LEU A 46 -7.71 -2.73 -4.81
C LEU A 46 -8.60 -3.93 -4.56
N THR A 47 -9.75 -3.68 -3.95
CA THR A 47 -10.73 -4.70 -3.59
C THR A 47 -12.13 -4.27 -4.03
N ASN A 48 -13.12 -5.14 -3.83
CA ASN A 48 -14.53 -4.87 -4.08
C ASN A 48 -15.33 -4.57 -2.79
N ILE A 49 -14.63 -4.29 -1.69
CA ILE A 49 -15.20 -3.87 -0.40
C ILE A 49 -14.74 -2.45 -0.07
N LYS A 50 -15.51 -1.74 0.77
CA LYS A 50 -15.19 -0.37 1.18
C LYS A 50 -13.95 -0.26 2.08
N GLY A 51 -13.55 -1.35 2.71
CA GLY A 51 -12.46 -1.40 3.68
C GLY A 51 -12.72 -2.48 4.73
N VAL A 52 -11.92 -2.49 5.77
CA VAL A 52 -12.15 -3.31 6.96
C VAL A 52 -13.26 -2.66 7.77
N LEU A 53 -14.29 -3.43 8.11
CA LEU A 53 -15.44 -2.95 8.87
C LEU A 53 -15.28 -3.28 10.35
N ASP A 54 -15.75 -2.39 11.22
CA ASP A 54 -15.97 -2.66 12.64
C ASP A 54 -17.23 -3.53 12.86
N LYS A 55 -17.51 -3.88 14.12
CA LYS A 55 -18.70 -4.68 14.49
C LYS A 55 -20.02 -3.96 14.23
N GLN A 56 -19.99 -2.64 14.07
CA GLN A 56 -21.13 -1.77 13.80
C GLN A 56 -21.33 -1.54 12.29
N GLY A 57 -20.41 -2.03 11.45
CA GLY A 57 -20.45 -1.89 10.00
C GLY A 57 -19.81 -0.61 9.46
N HIS A 58 -19.11 0.16 10.28
CA HIS A 58 -18.36 1.33 9.84
C HIS A 58 -16.96 0.96 9.35
N VAL A 59 -16.45 1.71 8.36
CA VAL A 59 -15.09 1.50 7.84
C VAL A 59 -14.07 2.00 8.86
N LEU A 60 -13.15 1.12 9.24
CA LEU A 60 -11.97 1.47 10.02
C LEU A 60 -10.97 2.16 9.08
N THR A 61 -10.90 3.49 9.13
CA THR A 61 -10.09 4.28 8.18
C THR A 61 -8.60 4.15 8.42
N HIS A 62 -8.19 4.03 9.68
CA HIS A 62 -6.80 3.80 10.08
C HIS A 62 -6.72 2.60 11.01
N LEU A 63 -5.78 1.70 10.73
CA LEU A 63 -5.47 0.55 11.57
C LEU A 63 -3.97 0.43 11.77
N LEU A 64 -3.53 0.38 13.01
CA LEU A 64 -2.15 0.04 13.32
C LEU A 64 -1.97 -1.48 13.20
N ALA A 65 -0.80 -1.90 12.74
CA ALA A 65 -0.48 -3.32 12.57
C ALA A 65 -0.71 -4.13 13.85
N LYS A 66 -0.41 -3.57 15.03
CA LYS A 66 -0.66 -4.20 16.34
C LYS A 66 -2.15 -4.38 16.69
N GLU A 67 -3.04 -3.55 16.14
CA GLU A 67 -4.47 -3.60 16.44
C GLU A 67 -5.16 -4.74 15.69
N ILE A 68 -4.59 -5.17 14.57
CA ILE A 68 -5.18 -6.23 13.74
C ILE A 68 -5.23 -7.56 14.50
N ASP A 69 -4.20 -7.92 15.25
CA ASP A 69 -4.19 -9.16 16.05
C ASP A 69 -5.32 -9.16 17.10
N HIS A 70 -5.60 -7.99 17.69
CA HIS A 70 -6.75 -7.81 18.60
C HIS A 70 -8.09 -7.93 17.87
N LEU A 71 -8.23 -7.31 16.70
CA LEU A 71 -9.45 -7.37 15.86
C LEU A 71 -9.72 -8.77 15.29
N ILE A 72 -8.71 -9.62 15.22
CA ILE A 72 -8.87 -11.04 14.88
C ILE A 72 -9.34 -11.82 16.12
N ALA A 73 -8.69 -11.60 17.26
CA ALA A 73 -9.04 -12.28 18.51
C ALA A 73 -10.47 -11.97 18.97
N ASP A 74 -10.91 -10.73 18.78
CA ASP A 74 -12.24 -10.26 19.15
C ASP A 74 -13.34 -10.63 18.12
N ARG A 75 -12.96 -11.32 17.04
CA ARG A 75 -13.82 -11.77 15.94
C ARG A 75 -14.47 -10.63 15.13
N THR A 76 -13.88 -9.44 15.09
CA THR A 76 -14.30 -8.39 14.15
C THR A 76 -13.90 -8.76 12.72
N ILE A 77 -12.67 -9.21 12.53
CA ILE A 77 -12.16 -9.68 11.24
C ILE A 77 -12.51 -11.17 11.10
N LEU A 78 -13.49 -11.47 10.24
CA LEU A 78 -13.97 -12.83 10.01
C LEU A 78 -13.74 -13.31 8.57
N GLY A 79 -13.71 -14.64 8.41
CA GLY A 79 -13.73 -15.29 7.10
C GLY A 79 -12.48 -15.05 6.25
N GLY A 80 -12.68 -14.85 4.94
CA GLY A 80 -11.62 -14.75 3.94
C GLY A 80 -10.75 -13.49 4.02
N MET A 81 -11.06 -12.56 4.92
CA MET A 81 -10.28 -11.32 5.11
C MET A 81 -8.99 -11.56 5.91
N PHE A 82 -9.00 -12.52 6.84
CA PHE A 82 -7.82 -12.83 7.66
C PHE A 82 -6.59 -13.29 6.85
N PRO A 83 -6.69 -14.24 5.89
CA PRO A 83 -5.56 -14.65 5.08
C PRO A 83 -4.95 -13.50 4.25
N ARG A 84 -5.79 -12.55 3.80
CA ARG A 84 -5.35 -11.36 3.08
C ARG A 84 -4.54 -10.45 4.00
N LEU A 85 -5.12 -10.08 5.14
CA LEU A 85 -4.47 -9.23 6.15
C LEU A 85 -3.16 -9.81 6.66
N LYS A 86 -3.07 -11.14 6.81
CA LYS A 86 -1.83 -11.79 7.27
C LYS A 86 -0.64 -11.54 6.33
N ALA A 87 -0.83 -11.65 5.01
CA ALA A 87 0.24 -11.40 4.05
C ALA A 87 0.73 -9.93 4.09
N GLN A 88 -0.21 -9.02 4.30
CA GLN A 88 0.05 -7.58 4.36
C GLN A 88 0.75 -7.18 5.65
N LEU A 89 0.36 -7.79 6.78
CA LEU A 89 1.06 -7.66 8.05
C LEU A 89 2.51 -8.12 7.96
N GLU A 90 2.80 -9.23 7.27
CA GLU A 90 4.18 -9.67 7.03
C GLU A 90 4.98 -8.64 6.23
N ALA A 91 4.35 -8.00 5.24
CA ALA A 91 4.97 -6.95 4.44
C ALA A 91 5.24 -5.68 5.26
N ILE A 92 4.28 -5.23 6.08
CA ILE A 92 4.47 -4.10 7.01
C ILE A 92 5.60 -4.38 8.00
N LYS A 93 5.63 -5.58 8.60
CA LYS A 93 6.69 -5.98 9.53
C LYS A 93 8.08 -6.01 8.88
N SER A 94 8.15 -6.13 7.54
CA SER A 94 9.41 -6.09 6.78
C SER A 94 9.91 -4.69 6.41
N GLY A 95 9.14 -3.63 6.70
CA GLY A 95 9.56 -2.24 6.49
C GLY A 95 8.67 -1.41 5.58
N LEU A 96 7.57 -1.97 5.04
CA LEU A 96 6.55 -1.16 4.36
C LEU A 96 5.95 -0.15 5.34
N HIS A 97 5.74 1.08 4.88
CA HIS A 97 5.18 2.15 5.69
C HIS A 97 3.67 1.99 5.88
N SER A 98 2.97 1.68 4.79
CA SER A 98 1.53 1.48 4.82
C SER A 98 0.99 0.57 3.73
N VAL A 99 -0.18 0.01 4.01
CA VAL A 99 -0.95 -0.83 3.08
C VAL A 99 -2.39 -0.32 3.03
N PRO A 100 -2.72 0.57 2.08
CA PRO A 100 -4.10 1.00 1.87
C PRO A 100 -4.92 -0.10 1.19
N ILE A 101 -6.11 -0.34 1.72
CA ILE A 101 -7.14 -1.23 1.16
C ILE A 101 -8.28 -0.33 0.67
N VAL A 102 -8.42 -0.24 -0.66
CA VAL A 102 -9.31 0.71 -1.32
C VAL A 102 -10.32 -0.03 -2.19
N ASP A 103 -11.56 0.46 -2.22
CA ASP A 103 -12.58 -0.03 -3.13
C ASP A 103 -12.25 0.38 -4.58
N GLY A 104 -11.75 -0.59 -5.36
CA GLY A 104 -11.36 -0.40 -6.75
C GLY A 104 -12.53 -0.13 -7.71
N ARG A 105 -13.78 -0.22 -7.24
CA ARG A 105 -14.97 0.15 -8.02
C ARG A 105 -15.19 1.66 -8.03
N VAL A 106 -14.57 2.40 -7.11
CA VAL A 106 -14.62 3.86 -7.09
C VAL A 106 -13.76 4.40 -8.22
N LEU A 107 -14.33 5.30 -9.02
CA LEU A 107 -13.62 5.92 -10.13
C LEU A 107 -12.38 6.68 -9.61
N HIS A 108 -11.24 6.45 -10.24
CA HIS A 108 -9.95 7.05 -9.85
C HIS A 108 -9.47 6.70 -8.43
N ALA A 109 -9.93 5.59 -7.83
CA ALA A 109 -9.53 5.11 -6.51
C ALA A 109 -8.01 5.22 -6.23
N CYS A 110 -7.16 4.78 -7.17
CA CYS A 110 -5.71 4.87 -7.01
C CYS A 110 -5.20 6.31 -6.90
N LEU A 111 -5.73 7.23 -7.70
CA LEU A 111 -5.31 8.63 -7.69
C LEU A 111 -5.80 9.33 -6.42
N LEU A 112 -7.04 9.05 -6.00
CA LEU A 112 -7.60 9.60 -4.76
C LEU A 112 -6.73 9.19 -3.56
N GLU A 113 -6.38 7.90 -3.45
CA GLU A 113 -5.55 7.40 -2.35
C GLU A 113 -4.13 7.98 -2.35
N ILE A 114 -3.53 8.23 -3.53
CA ILE A 114 -2.16 8.73 -3.63
C ILE A 114 -2.09 10.25 -3.46
N LEU A 115 -3.06 10.99 -3.98
CA LEU A 115 -3.01 12.45 -4.09
C LEU A 115 -3.82 13.18 -3.01
N THR A 116 -4.64 12.47 -2.23
CA THR A 116 -5.44 13.07 -1.17
C THR A 116 -5.02 12.57 0.21
N LYS A 117 -5.35 13.35 1.25
CA LYS A 117 -5.10 12.97 2.65
C LYS A 117 -6.24 12.14 3.24
N GLU A 118 -7.38 12.08 2.57
CA GLU A 118 -8.55 11.33 3.00
C GLU A 118 -8.48 9.93 2.39
N SER A 119 -8.31 8.92 3.24
CA SER A 119 -8.34 7.52 2.80
C SER A 119 -9.73 7.15 2.31
N VAL A 120 -9.82 6.60 1.10
CA VAL A 120 -11.09 6.13 0.51
C VAL A 120 -11.46 4.72 1.02
N GLY A 121 -10.65 4.16 1.92
CA GLY A 121 -10.90 2.88 2.59
C GLY A 121 -10.11 2.75 3.89
N THR A 122 -9.48 1.59 4.09
CA THR A 122 -8.71 1.31 5.30
C THR A 122 -7.22 1.40 5.04
N GLN A 123 -6.53 2.25 5.79
CA GLN A 123 -5.08 2.34 5.74
C GLN A 123 -4.46 1.59 6.90
N ILE A 124 -3.73 0.51 6.60
CA ILE A 124 -2.94 -0.21 7.60
C ILE A 124 -1.58 0.46 7.71
N LEU A 125 -1.21 0.89 8.90
CA LEU A 125 0.01 1.64 9.19
C LEU A 125 1.00 0.80 10.00
N CYS A 126 2.29 0.97 9.72
CA CYS A 126 3.33 0.45 10.60
C CYS A 126 3.36 1.25 11.92
N ASP A 127 3.67 0.59 13.04
CA ASP A 127 3.74 1.24 14.35
C ASP A 127 4.89 2.27 14.47
N LYS A 128 5.85 2.24 13.54
CA LYS A 128 6.99 3.14 13.55
C LYS A 128 6.64 4.41 12.75
N SER A 129 6.30 5.46 13.47
CA SER A 129 6.16 6.81 12.92
C SER A 129 7.45 7.23 12.19
N LYS A 130 7.43 7.14 10.86
CA LYS A 130 8.19 8.05 10.00
C LYS A 130 7.17 8.85 9.21
N SER A 131 6.82 10.02 9.73
CA SER A 131 6.03 11.02 9.02
C SER A 131 6.88 11.60 7.89
N HIS A 132 6.89 10.99 6.71
CA HIS A 132 7.21 11.74 5.51
C HIS A 132 5.93 12.43 5.09
N ALA A 133 5.77 13.68 5.52
CA ALA A 133 4.78 14.56 4.92
C ALA A 133 5.06 14.58 3.41
N ILE A 134 4.08 14.16 2.60
CA ILE A 134 4.08 14.51 1.18
C ILE A 134 3.93 16.03 1.15
N ILE A 135 5.06 16.74 1.01
CA ILE A 135 5.06 18.16 0.71
C ILE A 135 4.56 18.23 -0.73
N ILE A 136 3.30 18.64 -0.92
CA ILE A 136 2.78 18.98 -2.24
C ILE A 136 3.36 20.37 -2.56
N PRO A 137 4.36 20.52 -3.45
CA PRO A 137 4.80 21.84 -3.85
C PRO A 137 3.63 22.57 -4.50
N SER A 138 3.42 23.84 -4.13
CA SER A 138 2.33 24.66 -4.67
C SER A 138 2.39 24.69 -6.20
N PHE A 139 1.30 24.24 -6.83
CA PHE A 139 1.14 24.29 -8.28
C PHE A 139 0.95 25.73 -8.75
N THR A 140 1.93 26.27 -9.48
CA THR A 140 1.72 27.49 -10.27
C THR A 140 1.65 27.09 -11.74
N MET A 141 0.46 27.25 -12.34
CA MET A 141 0.21 26.88 -13.73
C MET A 141 0.71 27.99 -14.65
N MET A 142 1.86 27.80 -15.30
CA MET A 142 2.32 28.65 -16.40
C MET A 142 2.70 27.76 -17.58
N GLY A 143 1.91 27.80 -18.65
CA GLY A 143 2.26 27.33 -20.01
C GLY A 143 2.74 25.88 -20.14
N TYR A 144 1.81 24.95 -20.37
CA TYR A 144 1.99 23.71 -21.14
C TYR A 144 3.26 22.84 -20.96
N TYR A 145 3.89 22.73 -19.79
CA TYR A 145 4.80 21.60 -19.51
C TYR A 145 4.85 21.30 -18.00
N LEU A 146 4.50 20.07 -17.60
CA LEU A 146 4.73 19.55 -16.24
C LEU A 146 6.23 19.23 -16.10
N ARG A 147 7.00 20.16 -15.50
CA ARG A 147 8.39 19.92 -15.13
C ARG A 147 8.46 19.65 -13.63
N PHE A 148 8.84 18.42 -13.26
CA PHE A 148 9.08 18.03 -11.86
C PHE A 148 10.47 18.54 -11.45
N ASP A 149 10.53 19.65 -10.70
CA ASP A 149 11.77 20.08 -10.06
C ASP A 149 11.89 19.44 -8.67
N LEU A 150 12.79 18.46 -8.55
CA LEU A 150 13.24 17.92 -7.27
C LEU A 150 14.32 18.85 -6.71
N ALA A 151 13.91 19.86 -5.93
CA ALA A 151 14.85 20.63 -5.12
C ALA A 151 15.35 19.77 -3.95
N ASN A 152 16.47 19.10 -4.19
CA ASN A 152 17.22 18.32 -3.22
C ASN A 152 17.99 19.28 -2.29
N HIS A 153 17.44 19.64 -1.14
CA HIS A 153 18.21 20.30 -0.09
C HIS A 153 18.70 19.27 0.93
N ARG A 154 19.93 18.79 0.71
CA ARG A 154 20.77 18.19 1.73
C ARG A 154 21.25 19.29 2.68
N HIS A 155 21.14 19.04 3.98
CA HIS A 155 21.86 19.77 5.02
C HIS A 155 23.38 19.54 4.93
N ASP A 156 24.15 20.51 5.46
CA ASP A 156 25.58 20.53 5.90
C ASP A 156 26.35 21.68 5.20
N LEU A 157 27.01 22.66 5.85
CA LEU A 157 27.74 22.76 7.14
C LEU A 157 28.05 24.27 7.47
N PRO A 158 28.69 24.62 8.61
CA PRO A 158 28.60 25.91 9.31
C PRO A 158 29.73 26.91 9.01
N MET A 159 29.53 28.16 9.43
CA MET A 159 30.51 29.04 10.10
C MET A 159 29.76 29.96 11.07
#